data_AF-A0A847FQD2-F1
#
_entry.id   AF-A0A847FQD2-F1
#
_cell.length_a   1.000
_cell.length_b   1.000
_cell.length_c   1.000
_cell.angle_alpha   90.00
_cell.angle_beta   90.00
_cell.angle_gamma   90.00
#
_symmetry.space_group_name_H-M   'P 1'
#
loop_
_entity.id
_entity.type
_entity.pdbx_description
1 polymer ?
#
loop_
_entity_poly.entity_id
_entity_poly.type
_entity_poly.pdbx_seq_one_letter_code
_entity_poly.pdbx_strand_id
1 'polypeptide(L)'
;MQTNVRAGRDLGLSHDNPFPTPIVLGYRPTCACPEHEPVPGWCLDPFVGSGTTIEVAQELGVNVVGLDIAPAYLDRHCKPRVGVTPAGALEELPLFGAQLAQSLTTQETPHD
;
A
#
# COMPACT_ATOMS: atom_id res chain seq x y z
N MET A 1 13.47 -9.07 34.16
CA MET A 1 13.92 -8.55 32.86
C MET A 1 12.87 -8.98 31.84
N GLN A 2 11.99 -8.07 31.42
CA GLN A 2 10.95 -8.40 30.44
C GLN A 2 11.61 -8.57 29.07
N THR A 3 11.55 -9.78 28.51
CA THR A 3 11.88 -10.03 27.11
C THR A 3 10.96 -9.19 26.23
N ASN A 4 11.49 -8.62 25.16
CA ASN A 4 10.69 -7.88 24.19
C ASN A 4 9.59 -8.78 23.60
N VAL A 5 8.36 -8.25 23.51
CA VAL A 5 7.16 -9.00 23.08
C VAL A 5 7.35 -9.69 21.73
N ARG A 6 8.12 -9.07 20.82
CA ARG A 6 8.47 -9.65 19.52
C ARG A 6 9.30 -10.92 19.66
N ALA A 7 10.46 -10.88 20.34
CA ALA A 7 11.28 -12.09 20.48
C ALA A 7 10.59 -13.17 21.32
N GLY A 8 9.73 -12.77 22.27
CA GLY A 8 8.92 -13.74 23.01
C GLY A 8 7.95 -14.51 22.13
N ARG A 9 7.32 -13.86 21.15
CA ARG A 9 6.47 -14.53 20.15
C ARG A 9 7.27 -15.42 19.22
N ASP A 10 8.41 -14.94 18.72
CA ASP A 10 9.26 -15.71 17.79
C ASP A 10 9.84 -16.98 18.45
N LEU A 11 10.10 -16.94 19.76
CA LEU A 11 10.56 -18.08 20.55
C LEU A 11 9.41 -18.98 21.07
N GLY A 12 8.17 -18.69 20.70
CA GLY A 12 6.99 -19.45 21.15
C GLY A 12 6.77 -19.41 22.67
N LEU A 13 7.25 -18.36 23.35
CA LEU A 13 7.04 -18.22 24.80
C LEU A 13 5.55 -18.07 25.10
N SER A 14 5.14 -18.52 26.29
CA SER A 14 3.76 -18.43 26.75
C SER A 14 3.28 -16.98 26.74
N HIS A 15 2.29 -16.69 25.90
CA HIS A 15 1.56 -15.44 25.92
C HIS A 15 0.17 -15.70 26.52
N ASP A 16 -0.32 -14.80 27.37
CA ASP A 16 -1.64 -14.84 28.00
C ASP A 16 -2.77 -14.55 26.97
N ASN A 17 -2.79 -15.29 25.86
CA ASN A 17 -3.87 -15.22 24.89
C ASN A 17 -4.94 -16.25 25.31
N PRO A 18 -6.14 -15.82 25.76
CA PRO A 18 -7.22 -16.73 26.15
C PRO A 18 -7.85 -17.45 24.95
N PHE A 19 -7.48 -17.09 23.71
CA PHE A 19 -7.99 -17.71 22.50
C PHE A 19 -7.03 -18.78 21.97
N PRO A 20 -7.54 -19.96 21.56
CA PRO A 20 -6.72 -20.97 20.91
C PRO A 20 -6.15 -20.41 19.60
N THR A 21 -4.93 -20.85 19.24
CA THR A 21 -4.31 -20.46 17.98
C THR A 21 -5.22 -20.85 16.80
N PRO A 22 -5.63 -19.90 15.94
CA PRO A 22 -6.46 -20.23 14.80
C PRO A 22 -5.70 -21.14 13.82
N ILE A 23 -6.38 -22.18 13.35
CA ILE A 23 -5.84 -23.08 12.32
C ILE A 23 -6.36 -22.59 10.96
N VAL A 24 -5.45 -22.21 10.07
CA VAL A 24 -5.78 -21.81 8.70
C VAL A 24 -5.88 -23.05 7.83
N LEU A 25 -7.10 -23.39 7.38
CA LEU A 25 -7.36 -24.57 6.54
C LEU A 25 -7.07 -24.35 5.04
N GLY A 26 -6.79 -23.10 4.65
CA GLY A 26 -6.56 -22.69 3.27
C GLY A 26 -7.30 -21.40 2.91
N TYR A 27 -7.06 -20.89 1.71
CA TYR A 27 -7.72 -19.71 1.15
C TYR A 27 -8.71 -20.14 0.06
N ARG A 28 -9.83 -19.41 -0.05
CA ARG A 28 -10.82 -19.59 -1.13
C ARG A 28 -10.94 -18.30 -1.94
N PRO A 29 -11.16 -18.36 -3.26
CA PRO A 29 -11.36 -17.17 -4.07
C PRO A 29 -12.61 -16.40 -3.63
N THR A 30 -12.54 -15.06 -3.71
CA THR A 30 -13.66 -14.16 -3.41
C THR A 30 -14.47 -13.79 -4.67
N CYS A 31 -13.95 -14.07 -5.88
CA CYS A 31 -14.65 -13.91 -7.15
C CYS A 31 -14.94 -15.26 -7.84
N ALA A 32 -15.94 -15.26 -8.73
CA ALA A 32 -16.26 -16.37 -9.64
C ALA A 32 -15.47 -16.29 -10.97
N CYS A 33 -14.40 -15.50 -10.97
CA CYS A 33 -13.43 -15.36 -12.05
C CYS A 33 -12.81 -16.75 -12.38
N PRO A 34 -12.50 -17.04 -13.66
CA PRO A 34 -11.74 -18.24 -14.01
C PRO A 34 -10.42 -18.30 -13.24
N GLU A 35 -9.90 -19.51 -13.04
CA GLU A 35 -8.60 -19.69 -12.38
C GLU A 35 -7.51 -18.91 -13.13
N HIS A 36 -6.84 -18.01 -12.42
CA HIS A 36 -5.78 -17.17 -12.94
C HIS A 36 -4.70 -16.99 -11.88
N GLU A 37 -3.48 -16.68 -12.30
CA GLU A 37 -2.42 -16.30 -11.38
C GLU A 37 -2.84 -15.02 -10.62
N PRO A 38 -2.74 -14.99 -9.27
CA PRO A 38 -3.07 -13.79 -8.51
C PRO A 38 -2.21 -12.60 -8.95
N VAL A 39 -2.86 -11.49 -9.32
CA VAL A 39 -2.16 -10.23 -9.56
C VAL A 39 -2.00 -9.47 -8.24
N PRO A 40 -0.89 -8.73 -8.03
CA PRO A 40 -0.72 -7.95 -6.83
C PRO A 40 -1.83 -6.92 -6.64
N GLY A 41 -2.39 -6.88 -5.44
CA GLY A 41 -3.43 -5.93 -5.06
C GLY A 41 -2.90 -4.51 -4.81
N TRP A 42 -3.79 -3.66 -4.28
CA TRP A 42 -3.47 -2.32 -3.79
C TRP A 42 -3.69 -2.24 -2.27
N CYS A 43 -2.75 -1.63 -1.57
CA CYS A 43 -2.85 -1.29 -0.16
C CYS A 43 -2.97 0.23 0.01
N LEU A 44 -3.87 0.68 0.87
CA LEU A 44 -4.00 2.09 1.26
C LEU A 44 -3.71 2.21 2.76
N ASP A 45 -2.74 3.04 3.10
CA ASP A 45 -2.45 3.42 4.47
C ASP A 45 -2.62 4.95 4.66
N PRO A 46 -3.74 5.41 5.23
CA PRO A 46 -4.00 6.83 5.42
C PRO A 46 -3.21 7.46 6.59
N PHE A 47 -2.48 6.65 7.37
CA PHE A 47 -1.67 7.09 8.51
C PHE A 47 -0.32 6.38 8.50
N VAL A 48 0.42 6.56 7.39
CA VAL A 48 1.58 5.73 7.07
C VAL A 48 2.73 5.88 8.08
N GLY A 49 2.77 6.98 8.84
CA GLY A 49 3.72 7.18 9.92
C GLY A 49 5.15 6.92 9.46
N SER A 50 5.78 5.88 10.03
CA SER A 50 7.18 5.56 9.75
C SER A 50 7.40 4.81 8.43
N GLY A 51 6.37 4.52 7.65
CA GLY A 51 6.52 3.85 6.35
C GLY A 51 6.52 2.32 6.38
N THR A 52 6.23 1.68 7.52
CA THR A 52 6.32 0.21 7.63
C THR A 52 5.37 -0.52 6.69
N THR A 53 4.17 0.03 6.46
CA THR A 53 3.23 -0.54 5.48
C THR A 53 3.80 -0.50 4.06
N ILE A 54 4.47 0.58 3.68
CA ILE A 54 5.09 0.71 2.35
C ILE A 54 6.28 -0.24 2.21
N GLU A 55 7.16 -0.28 3.22
CA GLU A 55 8.33 -1.16 3.26
C GLU A 55 7.94 -2.63 3.06
N VAL A 56 6.96 -3.12 3.81
CA VAL A 56 6.46 -4.50 3.68
C VAL A 56 5.73 -4.71 2.35
N ALA A 57 4.99 -3.72 1.85
CA ALA A 57 4.33 -3.83 0.54
C ALA A 57 5.36 -3.97 -0.59
N GLN A 58 6.49 -3.27 -0.52
CA GLN A 58 7.61 -3.43 -1.46
C GLN A 58 8.22 -4.84 -1.39
N GLU A 59 8.44 -5.37 -0.18
CA GLU A 59 8.96 -6.74 0.01
C GLU A 59 8.02 -7.82 -0.55
N LEU A 60 6.71 -7.60 -0.44
CA LEU A 60 5.68 -8.53 -0.92
C LEU A 60 5.29 -8.31 -2.39
N GLY A 61 5.83 -7.29 -3.06
CA GLY A 61 5.49 -6.94 -4.43
C GLY A 61 4.05 -6.43 -4.62
N VAL A 62 3.45 -5.82 -3.59
CA VAL A 62 2.08 -5.27 -3.60
C VAL A 62 2.12 -3.76 -3.86
N ASN A 63 1.18 -3.24 -4.64
CA ASN A 63 1.08 -1.81 -4.87
C ASN A 63 0.58 -1.10 -3.59
N VAL A 64 1.12 0.09 -3.28
CA VAL A 64 0.78 0.79 -2.04
C VAL A 64 0.70 2.30 -2.23
N VAL A 65 -0.27 2.92 -1.56
CA VAL A 65 -0.40 4.36 -1.39
C VAL A 65 -0.43 4.68 0.10
N GLY A 66 0.51 5.52 0.55
CA GLY A 66 0.59 5.97 1.94
C GLY A 66 0.45 7.48 2.05
N LEU A 67 -0.33 7.93 3.03
CA LEU A 67 -0.49 9.34 3.39
C LEU A 67 -0.22 9.54 4.88
N ASP A 68 0.35 10.68 5.25
CA ASP A 68 0.38 11.15 6.62
C ASP A 68 0.29 12.67 6.62
N ILE A 69 -0.30 13.25 7.67
CA ILE A 69 -0.48 14.69 7.83
C ILE A 69 0.81 15.40 8.25
N ALA A 70 1.78 14.68 8.83
CA ALA A 70 2.99 15.26 9.39
C ALA A 70 4.18 15.14 8.41
N PRO A 71 4.40 16.11 7.50
CA PRO A 71 5.47 16.04 6.50
C PRO A 71 6.85 15.90 7.13
N ALA A 72 7.12 16.63 8.23
CA ALA A 72 8.38 16.53 8.96
C ALA A 72 8.62 15.14 9.58
N TYR A 73 7.54 14.41 9.92
CA TYR A 73 7.63 13.03 10.40
C TYR A 73 7.96 12.09 9.24
N LEU A 74 7.27 12.23 8.11
CA LEU A 74 7.53 11.46 6.88
C LEU A 74 8.98 11.62 6.43
N ASP A 75 9.50 12.85 6.40
CA ASP A 75 10.87 13.15 5.99
C ASP A 75 11.90 12.45 6.87
N ARG A 76 11.66 12.44 8.19
CA ARG A 76 12.60 11.88 9.17
C ARG A 76 12.51 10.36 9.27
N HIS A 77 11.33 9.79 9.14
CA HIS A 77 11.09 8.39 9.51
C HIS A 77 10.66 7.49 8.34
N CYS A 78 9.87 8.00 7.40
CA CYS A 78 9.34 7.22 6.28
C CYS A 78 10.31 7.21 5.10
N LYS A 79 10.69 8.39 4.58
CA LYS A 79 11.56 8.52 3.39
C LYS A 79 12.88 7.73 3.47
N PRO A 80 13.59 7.66 4.61
CA PRO A 80 14.82 6.88 4.70
C PRO A 80 14.62 5.36 4.57
N ARG A 81 13.40 4.86 4.79
CA ARG A 81 13.08 3.42 4.70
C ARG A 81 12.59 3.01 3.32
N VAL A 82 11.68 3.80 2.76
CA VAL A 82 10.91 3.41 1.56
C VAL A 82 11.56 3.87 0.24
N GLY A 83 12.67 4.61 0.34
CA GLY A 83 13.28 5.30 -0.79
C GLY A 83 12.50 6.55 -1.21
N VAL A 84 13.04 7.31 -2.16
CA VAL A 84 12.39 8.51 -2.69
C VAL A 84 11.76 8.18 -4.04
N THR A 85 10.43 8.33 -4.15
CA THR A 85 9.77 8.44 -5.46
C THR A 85 9.95 9.88 -5.95
N PRO A 86 10.47 10.12 -7.18
CA PRO A 86 10.64 11.48 -7.69
C PRO A 86 9.32 12.23 -7.69
N ALA A 87 9.32 13.47 -7.19
CA ALA A 87 8.11 14.28 -7.06
C ALA A 87 7.43 14.61 -8.40
N GLY A 88 8.17 14.58 -9.52
CA GLY A 88 7.64 14.80 -10.88
C GLY A 88 7.01 13.56 -11.53
N ALA A 89 6.93 12.44 -10.82
CA ALA A 89 6.31 11.24 -11.37
C ALA A 89 4.77 11.36 -11.46
N LEU A 90 4.14 12.24 -10.66
CA LEU A 90 2.67 12.35 -10.60
C LEU A 90 2.08 12.75 -11.96
N GLU A 91 2.69 13.71 -12.65
CA GLU A 91 2.27 14.15 -13.99
C GLU A 91 2.51 13.07 -15.07
N GLU A 92 3.49 12.19 -14.85
CA GLU A 92 3.86 11.10 -15.75
C GLU A 92 3.10 9.79 -15.47
N LEU A 93 2.35 9.72 -14.36
CA LEU A 93 1.56 8.53 -14.04
C LEU A 93 0.40 8.37 -15.05
N PRO A 94 0.14 7.13 -15.54
CA PRO A 94 -0.89 6.87 -16.55
C PRO A 94 -2.29 7.40 -16.19
N LEU A 95 -2.58 7.48 -14.88
CA LEU A 95 -3.86 7.96 -14.35
C LEU A 95 -4.04 9.48 -14.49
N PHE A 96 -2.96 10.26 -14.40
CA PHE A 96 -3.02 11.73 -14.37
C PHE A 96 -2.60 12.37 -15.72
N GLY A 97 -1.74 11.70 -16.51
CA GLY A 97 -1.31 12.22 -17.82
C GLY A 97 -2.36 12.13 -18.93
N ALA A 98 -3.34 11.23 -18.83
CA ALA A 98 -4.29 10.96 -19.91
C ALA A 98 -5.46 11.97 -20.02
N GLN A 99 -5.73 12.76 -18.98
CA GLN A 99 -6.95 13.58 -18.88
C GLN A 99 -6.82 15.01 -19.43
N LEU A 100 -5.60 15.52 -19.66
CA LEU A 100 -5.39 16.87 -20.21
C LEU A 100 -5.61 16.97 -21.72
N ALA A 101 -5.52 15.86 -22.46
CA ALA A 101 -5.65 15.86 -23.92
C ALA A 101 -7.11 15.91 -24.42
N GLN A 102 -8.09 15.58 -23.57
CA GLN A 102 -9.49 15.42 -23.99
C GLN A 102 -10.39 16.64 -23.73
N SER A 103 -9.91 17.64 -22.97
CA SER A 103 -10.71 18.82 -22.61
C SER A 103 -10.50 20.05 -23.52
N LEU A 104 -9.61 19.96 -24.52
CA LEU A 104 -9.28 21.09 -25.42
C LEU A 104 -9.81 20.92 -26.86
N THR A 105 -10.51 19.83 -27.19
CA THR A 105 -11.02 19.54 -28.54
C THR A 105 -12.56 19.59 -28.59
N THR A 106 -13.16 20.67 -28.10
CA THR A 106 -14.51 21.05 -28.52
C THR A 106 -14.41 22.42 -29.18
N GLN A 107 -13.93 22.44 -30.43
CA GLN A 107 -14.13 23.60 -31.28
C GLN A 107 -15.58 23.58 -31.76
N GLU A 108 -16.27 24.70 -31.51
CA GLU A 108 -17.64 24.96 -31.88
C GLU A 108 -17.85 24.76 -33.38
N THR A 109 -18.76 23.86 -33.74
CA THR A 109 -19.31 23.79 -35.10
C THR A 109 -20.27 24.96 -35.29
N PRO A 110 -20.14 25.78 -36.36
CA PRO A 110 -21.10 26.83 -36.65
C PRO A 110 -22.46 26.20 -36.99
N HIS A 111 -23.51 26.65 -36.33
CA HIS A 111 -24.88 26.40 -36.73
C HIS A 111 -25.24 27.39 -37.84
N ASP A 112 -25.55 26.88 -39.04
CA ASP A 112 -26.32 27.57 -40.08
C ASP A 112 -27.77 27.81 -39.63
#